data_AF-A0A9D6MEN1-F1
#
_entry.id   AF-A0A9D6MEN1-F1
#
_cell.length_a   1.000
_cell.length_b   1.000
_cell.length_c   1.000
_cell.angle_alpha   90.00
_cell.angle_beta   90.00
_cell.angle_gamma   90.00
#
_symmetry.space_group_name_H-M   'P 1'
#
loop_
_entity.id
_entity.type
_entity.pdbx_description
1 polymer ?
#
loop_
_entity_poly.entity_id
_entity_poly.type
_entity_poly.pdbx_seq_one_letter_code
_entity_poly.pdbx_strand_id
1 'polypeptide(L)'
;MVAPTSNAPDPELERVRRERDLYLRLLELGTQHDLTSFLRDALAVLVEATRAHQAYLEIHDEHEGASPTRWSMAHGFTDAELETIRSVISTGIIAEALATGQTIVTPSALLDPRFRERGSVKIAHIQEVLCAPIGVDQPRGVLYLQGRASAGSFSAEDSANAEIFARHLAPLADWLLVRERHDPDPTRLFRETLRLDNVVGRSAALASMLRQVALVVPLEVNVLLTGESGTGKSQIARVIHDNGPRSGHPFVELNCAAIPEALVESELFGALPGAHSSALRRIEGKVAAAEHGTLFLDEIGDLALGAQAKVLHLLHAKQYYPLGSAKSVRADVRVIAATNIDLASAVTERRFREDLLYRLQVLPVRIPTLAERHDDIVDLTTYFCAAACERHGLSHLTLSRGAQRAAESAEWPGNIRQLAHAVEAAAIRAAGESALQIEPQHLFPEASDHRPGDDVLTFQEATRRFQARLLRQALEDAGWNVTEVARRLDLARSHVYKLIRAFGLERGQ
;
A
#
# COMPACT_ATOMS: atom_id res chain seq x y z
N MET A 1 -37.86 45.50 -44.10
CA MET A 1 -38.42 44.97 -42.85
C MET A 1 -37.91 43.55 -42.69
N VAL A 2 -36.87 43.36 -41.88
CA VAL A 2 -36.39 42.03 -41.47
C VAL A 2 -36.72 41.92 -39.99
N ALA A 3 -37.62 41.01 -39.64
CA ALA A 3 -38.00 40.75 -38.26
C ALA A 3 -36.83 40.11 -37.50
N PRO A 4 -36.64 40.42 -36.20
CA PRO A 4 -35.58 39.78 -35.43
C PRO A 4 -35.99 38.33 -35.15
N THR A 5 -35.20 37.39 -35.64
CA THR A 5 -35.29 35.98 -35.27
C THR A 5 -34.87 35.83 -33.81
N SER A 6 -35.86 35.47 -32.99
CA SER A 6 -35.73 35.02 -31.60
C SER A 6 -34.56 34.04 -31.43
N ASN A 7 -33.50 34.48 -30.78
CA ASN A 7 -32.33 33.68 -30.40
C ASN A 7 -32.63 32.92 -29.10
N ALA A 8 -33.59 31.99 -29.14
CA ALA A 8 -33.86 31.09 -28.03
C ALA A 8 -32.91 29.88 -28.14
N PRO A 9 -32.12 29.55 -27.10
CA PRO A 9 -31.22 28.42 -27.13
C PRO A 9 -32.01 27.11 -27.32
N ASP A 10 -31.46 26.21 -28.13
CA ASP A 10 -32.05 24.90 -28.42
C ASP A 10 -32.17 24.08 -27.12
N PRO A 11 -33.40 23.76 -26.66
CA PRO A 11 -33.63 23.10 -25.39
C PRO A 11 -33.03 21.67 -25.33
N GLU A 12 -32.86 21.01 -26.48
CA GLU A 12 -32.25 19.68 -26.54
C GLU A 12 -30.74 19.75 -26.32
N LEU A 13 -30.10 20.79 -26.87
CA LEU A 13 -28.66 21.01 -26.75
C LEU A 13 -28.26 21.42 -25.33
N GLU A 14 -29.12 22.19 -24.64
CA GLU A 14 -28.94 22.53 -23.23
C GLU A 14 -29.13 21.33 -22.29
N ARG A 15 -30.03 20.40 -22.64
CA ARG A 15 -30.21 19.15 -21.89
C ARG A 15 -28.96 18.26 -21.96
N VAL A 16 -28.41 18.07 -23.15
CA VAL A 16 -27.18 17.25 -23.35
C VAL A 16 -25.96 17.86 -22.65
N ARG A 17 -25.85 19.20 -22.63
CA ARG A 17 -24.76 19.88 -21.91
C ARG A 17 -24.84 19.66 -20.39
N ARG A 18 -26.03 19.77 -19.81
CA ARG A 18 -26.26 19.50 -18.38
C ARG A 18 -25.92 18.06 -18.01
N GLU A 19 -26.32 17.12 -18.86
CA GLU A 19 -26.00 15.70 -18.67
C GLU A 19 -24.48 15.43 -18.72
N ARG A 20 -23.77 16.00 -19.70
CA ARG A 20 -22.30 15.92 -19.78
C ARG A 20 -21.63 16.50 -18.53
N ASP A 21 -22.05 17.67 -18.08
CA ASP A 21 -21.45 18.35 -16.94
C ASP A 21 -21.70 17.57 -15.63
N LEU A 22 -22.86 16.92 -15.50
CA LEU A 22 -23.15 15.98 -14.42
C LEU A 22 -22.17 14.79 -14.42
N TYR A 23 -21.93 14.16 -15.59
CA TYR A 23 -20.99 13.05 -15.70
C TYR A 23 -19.54 13.46 -15.41
N LEU A 24 -19.10 14.65 -15.85
CA LEU A 24 -17.76 15.15 -15.55
C LEU A 24 -17.55 15.35 -14.05
N ARG A 25 -18.55 15.93 -13.36
CA ARG A 25 -18.48 16.09 -11.90
C ARG A 25 -18.53 14.74 -11.16
N LEU A 26 -19.31 13.77 -11.66
CA LEU A 26 -19.29 12.40 -11.13
C LEU A 26 -17.89 11.75 -11.26
N LEU A 27 -17.14 12.03 -12.33
CA LEU A 27 -15.76 11.56 -12.49
C LEU A 27 -14.80 12.27 -11.52
N GLU A 28 -14.98 13.57 -11.27
CA GLU A 28 -14.19 14.31 -10.29
C GLU A 28 -14.39 13.78 -8.86
N LEU A 29 -15.61 13.37 -8.50
CA LEU A 29 -15.89 12.72 -7.20
C LEU A 29 -15.06 11.45 -6.97
N GLY A 30 -14.70 10.72 -8.03
CA GLY A 30 -13.84 9.54 -7.95
C GLY A 30 -12.39 9.84 -7.52
N THR A 31 -11.99 11.11 -7.47
CA THR A 31 -10.67 11.54 -6.99
C THR A 31 -10.60 11.76 -5.48
N GLN A 32 -11.73 11.65 -4.76
CA GLN A 32 -11.80 11.92 -3.32
C GLN A 32 -11.20 10.80 -2.46
N HIS A 33 -10.63 11.22 -1.32
CA HIS A 33 -9.82 10.35 -0.46
C HIS A 33 -10.55 9.84 0.80
N ASP A 34 -11.73 10.36 1.10
CA ASP A 34 -12.53 9.96 2.25
C ASP A 34 -14.05 10.05 1.95
N LEU A 35 -14.85 9.23 2.64
CA LEU A 35 -16.28 9.12 2.37
C LEU A 35 -17.07 10.38 2.78
N THR A 36 -16.58 11.16 3.75
CA THR A 36 -17.27 12.37 4.23
C THR A 36 -17.16 13.50 3.21
N SER A 37 -15.97 13.74 2.66
CA SER A 37 -15.74 14.72 1.59
C SER A 37 -16.46 14.31 0.30
N PHE A 38 -16.42 13.02 -0.03
CA PHE A 38 -17.17 12.47 -1.16
C PHE A 38 -18.68 12.73 -1.03
N LEU A 39 -19.28 12.41 0.12
CA LEU A 39 -20.71 12.63 0.37
C LEU A 39 -21.10 14.11 0.31
N ARG A 40 -20.22 14.99 0.79
CA ARG A 40 -20.42 16.44 0.74
C ARG A 40 -20.49 16.96 -0.69
N ASP A 41 -19.51 16.60 -1.50
CA ASP A 41 -19.43 17.08 -2.88
C ASP A 41 -20.53 16.46 -3.73
N ALA A 42 -20.83 15.17 -3.53
CA ALA A 42 -21.94 14.48 -4.19
C ALA A 42 -23.28 15.16 -3.89
N LEU A 43 -23.52 15.51 -2.62
CA LEU A 43 -24.73 16.21 -2.20
C LEU A 43 -24.81 17.61 -2.82
N ALA A 44 -23.69 18.33 -2.92
CA ALA A 44 -23.65 19.66 -3.54
C ALA A 44 -24.00 19.62 -5.04
N VAL A 45 -23.41 18.67 -5.79
CA VAL A 45 -23.73 18.44 -7.21
C VAL A 45 -25.21 18.16 -7.39
N LEU A 46 -25.77 17.37 -6.49
CA LEU A 46 -27.16 16.95 -6.56
C LEU A 46 -28.14 18.08 -6.25
N VAL A 47 -27.86 18.90 -5.23
CA VAL A 47 -28.67 20.09 -4.91
C VAL A 47 -28.65 21.07 -6.08
N GLU A 48 -27.50 21.28 -6.73
CA GLU A 48 -27.41 22.15 -7.91
C GLU A 48 -28.22 21.62 -9.10
N ALA A 49 -28.14 20.31 -9.36
CA ALA A 49 -28.83 19.68 -10.48
C ALA A 49 -30.36 19.64 -10.30
N THR A 50 -30.83 19.35 -9.08
CA THR A 50 -32.26 19.15 -8.80
C THR A 50 -32.96 20.42 -8.28
N ARG A 51 -32.18 21.42 -7.85
CA ARG A 51 -32.67 22.64 -7.16
C ARG A 51 -33.55 22.33 -5.95
N ALA A 52 -33.24 21.23 -5.27
CA ALA A 52 -33.95 20.83 -4.06
C ALA A 52 -33.70 21.83 -2.93
N HIS A 53 -34.73 22.13 -2.14
CA HIS A 53 -34.59 22.96 -0.94
C HIS A 53 -33.85 22.21 0.17
N GLN A 54 -34.15 20.93 0.29
CA GLN A 54 -33.60 20.04 1.28
C GLN A 54 -33.13 18.76 0.62
N ALA A 55 -31.93 18.32 0.97
CA ALA A 55 -31.33 17.11 0.43
C ALA A 55 -30.59 16.34 1.53
N TYR A 56 -30.72 15.03 1.51
CA TYR A 56 -30.10 14.12 2.45
C TYR A 56 -29.55 12.93 1.68
N LEU A 57 -28.30 12.57 1.95
CA LEU A 57 -27.61 11.45 1.34
C LEU A 57 -27.04 10.59 2.46
N GLU A 58 -27.35 9.30 2.44
CA GLU A 58 -26.85 8.33 3.42
C GLU A 58 -26.32 7.09 2.70
N ILE A 59 -25.17 6.61 3.17
CA ILE A 59 -24.58 5.33 2.79
C ILE A 59 -24.45 4.48 4.05
N HIS A 60 -24.84 3.21 3.97
CA HIS A 60 -24.71 2.25 5.07
C HIS A 60 -23.81 1.08 4.70
N ASP A 61 -23.16 0.53 5.72
CA ASP A 61 -22.40 -0.72 5.62
C ASP A 61 -23.00 -1.76 6.57
N GLU A 62 -23.63 -2.78 5.99
CA GLU A 62 -24.10 -3.96 6.71
C GLU A 62 -23.03 -5.06 6.65
N HIS A 63 -22.44 -5.38 7.81
CA HIS A 63 -21.54 -6.52 7.99
C HIS A 63 -22.14 -7.54 8.95
N GLU A 64 -21.91 -8.83 8.71
CA GLU A 64 -22.38 -9.92 9.57
C GLU A 64 -21.91 -9.71 11.02
N GLY A 65 -22.85 -9.47 11.93
CA GLY A 65 -22.62 -9.48 13.39
C GLY A 65 -22.37 -8.14 14.07
N ALA A 66 -22.36 -7.00 13.37
CA ALA A 66 -22.22 -5.66 13.96
C ALA A 66 -23.40 -4.73 13.59
N SER A 67 -23.67 -3.70 14.40
CA SER A 67 -24.63 -2.64 14.03
C SER A 67 -24.15 -1.92 12.76
N PRO A 68 -25.05 -1.61 11.81
CA PRO A 68 -24.65 -1.02 10.54
C PRO A 68 -24.00 0.35 10.75
N THR A 69 -22.79 0.52 10.22
CA THR A 69 -22.10 1.83 10.21
C THR A 69 -22.75 2.69 9.14
N ARG A 70 -23.08 3.94 9.48
CA ARG A 70 -23.78 4.87 8.59
C ARG A 70 -23.01 6.17 8.44
N TRP A 71 -22.85 6.61 7.20
CA TRP A 71 -22.31 7.92 6.86
C TRP A 71 -23.41 8.72 6.18
N SER A 72 -23.62 9.95 6.62
CA SER A 72 -24.68 10.80 6.07
C SER A 72 -24.25 12.25 5.95
N MET A 73 -24.83 12.93 4.97
CA MET A 73 -24.67 14.35 4.72
C MET A 73 -26.02 14.98 4.41
N ALA A 74 -26.22 16.22 4.83
CA ALA A 74 -27.49 16.92 4.67
C ALA A 74 -27.29 18.37 4.24
N HIS A 75 -28.26 18.89 3.50
CA HIS A 75 -28.32 20.26 3.01
C HIS A 75 -29.72 20.82 3.27
N GLY A 76 -29.81 22.04 3.78
CA GLY A 76 -31.08 22.73 4.03
C GLY A 76 -31.84 22.28 5.28
N PHE A 77 -31.21 21.48 6.15
CA PHE A 77 -31.79 21.00 7.42
C PHE A 77 -31.10 21.67 8.62
N THR A 78 -31.86 21.94 9.67
CA THR A 78 -31.32 22.27 11.00
C THR A 78 -30.88 21.02 11.76
N ASP A 79 -29.98 21.16 12.74
CA ASP A 79 -29.48 20.01 13.52
C ASP A 79 -30.60 19.22 14.23
N ALA A 80 -31.66 19.90 14.70
CA ALA A 80 -32.83 19.28 15.31
C ALA A 80 -33.72 18.51 14.31
N GLU A 81 -33.82 19.00 13.07
CA GLU A 81 -34.54 18.31 11.99
C GLU A 81 -33.76 17.08 11.51
N LEU A 82 -32.42 17.16 11.47
CA LEU A 82 -31.51 16.07 11.13
C LEU A 82 -31.64 14.86 12.06
N GLU A 83 -31.70 15.08 13.38
CA GLU A 83 -31.97 14.02 14.36
C GLU A 83 -33.37 13.40 14.19
N THR A 84 -34.34 14.21 13.77
CA THR A 84 -35.70 13.76 13.47
C THR A 84 -35.76 12.91 12.19
N ILE A 85 -35.01 13.26 11.14
CA ILE A 85 -34.89 12.46 9.90
C ILE A 85 -34.33 11.08 10.22
N ARG A 86 -33.22 11.04 11.00
CA ARG A 86 -32.51 9.81 11.38
C ARG A 86 -33.33 8.87 12.27
N SER A 87 -34.24 9.39 13.08
CA SER A 87 -35.04 8.60 14.01
C SER A 87 -36.44 8.24 13.49
N VAL A 88 -37.03 9.10 12.63
CA VAL A 88 -38.46 9.04 12.28
C VAL A 88 -38.69 8.77 10.79
N ILE A 89 -37.90 9.33 9.87
CA ILE A 89 -38.07 9.09 8.41
C ILE A 89 -37.55 7.72 7.99
N SER A 90 -36.59 7.16 8.73
CA SER A 90 -36.09 5.78 8.59
C SER A 90 -37.13 4.68 8.87
N THR A 91 -38.37 5.02 9.26
CA THR A 91 -39.50 4.06 9.37
C THR A 91 -40.65 4.34 8.37
N GLY A 92 -40.47 5.32 7.48
CA GLY A 92 -41.44 5.77 6.49
C GLY A 92 -40.96 5.57 5.05
N ILE A 93 -40.80 6.68 4.31
CA ILE A 93 -40.49 6.69 2.88
C ILE A 93 -39.10 6.10 2.59
N ILE A 94 -38.09 6.42 3.40
CA ILE A 94 -36.73 5.89 3.23
C ILE A 94 -36.71 4.36 3.39
N ALA A 95 -37.36 3.84 4.43
CA ALA A 95 -37.45 2.40 4.64
C ALA A 95 -38.15 1.68 3.49
N GLU A 96 -39.19 2.29 2.91
CA GLU A 96 -39.90 1.72 1.77
C GLU A 96 -39.03 1.72 0.50
N ALA A 97 -38.27 2.78 0.26
CA ALA A 97 -37.34 2.85 -0.88
C ALA A 97 -36.22 1.81 -0.75
N LEU A 98 -35.67 1.63 0.45
CA LEU A 98 -34.64 0.62 0.73
C LEU A 98 -35.20 -0.82 0.65
N ALA A 99 -36.42 -1.07 1.13
CA ALA A 99 -37.02 -2.39 1.11
C ALA A 99 -37.45 -2.84 -0.30
N THR A 100 -37.91 -1.89 -1.12
CA THR A 100 -38.40 -2.19 -2.49
C THR A 100 -37.31 -2.05 -3.55
N GLY A 101 -36.22 -1.33 -3.27
CA GLY A 101 -35.19 -0.97 -4.25
C GLY A 101 -35.71 -0.03 -5.34
N GLN A 102 -36.87 0.61 -5.15
CA GLN A 102 -37.50 1.49 -6.13
C GLN A 102 -37.49 2.94 -5.67
N THR A 103 -37.33 3.85 -6.64
CA THR A 103 -37.46 5.29 -6.41
C THR A 103 -38.91 5.65 -6.09
N ILE A 104 -39.10 6.38 -5.00
CA ILE A 104 -40.40 6.88 -4.56
C ILE A 104 -40.46 8.37 -4.87
N VAL A 105 -41.45 8.75 -5.69
CA VAL A 105 -41.80 10.15 -5.94
C VAL A 105 -43.21 10.39 -5.44
N THR A 106 -43.40 11.45 -4.65
CA THR A 106 -44.72 11.88 -4.22
C THR A 106 -44.83 13.41 -4.25
N PRO A 107 -45.90 13.96 -4.87
CA PRO A 107 -46.15 15.40 -4.87
C PRO A 107 -46.67 15.91 -3.52
N SER A 108 -47.12 15.03 -2.63
CA SER A 108 -47.45 15.36 -1.24
C SER A 108 -47.57 14.09 -0.41
N ALA A 109 -46.59 13.84 0.46
CA ALA A 109 -46.62 12.67 1.33
C ALA A 109 -47.83 12.68 2.29
N LEU A 110 -48.31 13.86 2.68
CA LEU A 110 -49.52 14.03 3.51
C LEU A 110 -50.82 13.60 2.81
N LEU A 111 -50.88 13.71 1.49
CA LEU A 111 -52.06 13.34 0.68
C LEU A 111 -51.92 11.95 0.05
N ASP A 112 -50.72 11.36 0.04
CA ASP A 112 -50.46 10.06 -0.53
C ASP A 112 -51.01 8.92 0.35
N PRO A 113 -51.94 8.08 -0.13
CA PRO A 113 -52.51 6.99 0.64
C PRO A 113 -51.47 6.00 1.19
N ARG A 114 -50.31 5.87 0.53
CA ARG A 114 -49.21 4.98 0.98
C ARG A 114 -48.53 5.47 2.24
N PHE A 115 -48.49 6.80 2.44
CA PHE A 115 -47.64 7.44 3.44
C PHE A 115 -48.41 8.29 4.46
N ARG A 116 -49.64 8.72 4.16
CA ARG A 116 -50.44 9.64 4.99
C ARG A 116 -50.68 9.15 6.42
N GLU A 117 -50.70 7.85 6.66
CA GLU A 117 -50.91 7.27 8.00
C GLU A 117 -49.62 7.07 8.80
N ARG A 118 -48.45 7.25 8.17
CA ARG A 118 -47.15 7.11 8.85
C ARG A 118 -46.96 8.29 9.81
N GLY A 119 -46.63 7.99 11.07
CA GLY A 119 -46.38 9.02 12.09
C GLY A 119 -45.30 10.03 11.68
N SER A 120 -44.29 9.56 10.93
CA SER A 120 -43.20 10.40 10.42
C SER A 120 -43.64 11.52 9.48
N VAL A 121 -44.60 11.23 8.62
CA VAL A 121 -45.12 12.17 7.63
C VAL A 121 -46.01 13.22 8.28
N LYS A 122 -46.82 12.84 9.28
CA LYS A 122 -47.69 13.75 10.04
C LYS A 122 -46.90 14.70 10.93
N ILE A 123 -45.84 14.21 11.60
CA ILE A 123 -45.03 15.01 12.53
C ILE A 123 -44.18 16.02 11.75
N ALA A 124 -43.45 15.58 10.74
CA ALA A 124 -42.52 16.42 9.98
C ALA A 124 -43.18 17.22 8.83
N HIS A 125 -44.52 17.17 8.71
CA HIS A 125 -45.30 17.88 7.68
C HIS A 125 -44.70 17.73 6.27
N ILE A 126 -44.33 16.49 5.94
CA ILE A 126 -43.56 16.19 4.73
C ILE A 126 -44.42 16.44 3.48
N GLN A 127 -43.91 17.28 2.57
CA GLN A 127 -44.61 17.67 1.34
C GLN A 127 -44.12 16.86 0.13
N GLU A 128 -43.55 17.55 -0.86
CA GLU A 128 -42.99 16.94 -2.08
C GLU A 128 -41.69 16.22 -1.75
N VAL A 129 -41.62 14.93 -2.12
CA VAL A 129 -40.47 14.07 -1.84
C VAL A 129 -40.08 13.29 -3.08
N LEU A 130 -38.76 13.20 -3.29
CA LEU A 130 -38.12 12.24 -4.18
C LEU A 130 -37.10 11.46 -3.35
N CYS A 131 -37.28 10.15 -3.28
CA CYS A 131 -36.42 9.25 -2.52
C CYS A 131 -35.92 8.13 -3.43
N ALA A 132 -34.63 8.12 -3.76
CA ALA A 132 -34.02 7.14 -4.65
C ALA A 132 -33.03 6.24 -3.86
N PRO A 133 -33.14 4.91 -3.94
CA PRO A 133 -32.15 4.02 -3.35
C PRO A 133 -30.82 4.07 -4.13
N ILE A 134 -29.70 3.96 -3.41
CA ILE A 134 -28.35 3.95 -3.99
C ILE A 134 -27.95 2.49 -4.23
N GLY A 135 -27.93 2.06 -5.48
CA GLY A 135 -27.69 0.67 -5.87
C GLY A 135 -28.95 -0.01 -6.43
N VAL A 136 -28.79 -1.21 -7.00
CA VAL A 136 -29.87 -1.92 -7.72
C VAL A 136 -30.39 -3.11 -6.90
N ASP A 137 -29.56 -4.12 -6.67
CA ASP A 137 -30.00 -5.39 -6.06
C ASP A 137 -29.92 -5.39 -4.52
N GLN A 138 -28.98 -4.60 -3.97
CA GLN A 138 -28.83 -4.37 -2.53
C GLN A 138 -28.58 -2.88 -2.34
N PRO A 139 -29.59 -2.08 -1.98
CA PRO A 139 -29.38 -0.66 -1.81
C PRO A 139 -28.39 -0.42 -0.67
N ARG A 140 -27.29 0.26 -0.99
CA ARG A 140 -26.18 0.63 -0.10
C ARG A 140 -26.42 1.97 0.60
N GLY A 141 -27.60 2.54 0.41
CA GLY A 141 -27.92 3.84 0.96
C GLY A 141 -29.13 4.44 0.29
N VAL A 142 -29.40 5.69 0.63
CA VAL A 142 -30.56 6.42 0.12
C VAL A 142 -30.19 7.85 -0.20
N LEU A 143 -30.75 8.33 -1.30
CA LEU A 143 -30.84 9.74 -1.63
C LEU A 143 -32.26 10.21 -1.33
N TYR A 144 -32.39 11.26 -0.54
CA TYR A 144 -33.68 11.86 -0.17
C TYR A 144 -33.67 13.35 -0.50
N LEU A 145 -34.68 13.80 -1.23
CA LEU A 145 -34.89 15.19 -1.61
C LEU A 145 -36.28 15.64 -1.20
N GLN A 146 -36.35 16.86 -0.69
CA GLN A 146 -37.60 17.48 -0.25
C GLN A 146 -37.68 18.94 -0.71
N GLY A 147 -38.81 19.27 -1.34
CA GLY A 147 -39.15 20.60 -1.83
C GLY A 147 -38.25 21.10 -2.98
N ARG A 148 -38.74 22.09 -3.72
CA ARG A 148 -38.01 22.74 -4.83
C ARG A 148 -38.02 24.26 -4.70
N ALA A 149 -37.00 24.90 -5.25
CA ALA A 149 -36.90 26.37 -5.32
C ALA A 149 -37.87 27.00 -6.33
N SER A 150 -38.40 26.20 -7.26
CA SER A 150 -39.43 26.59 -8.23
C SER A 150 -40.76 25.92 -7.87
N ALA A 151 -41.89 26.62 -8.05
CA ALA A 151 -43.21 26.08 -7.74
C ALA A 151 -43.55 24.83 -8.59
N GLY A 152 -43.89 23.72 -7.94
CA GLY A 152 -44.37 22.48 -8.55
C GLY A 152 -43.56 21.23 -8.17
N SER A 153 -44.15 20.04 -8.38
CA SER A 153 -43.55 18.75 -8.01
C SER A 153 -42.28 18.40 -8.79
N PHE A 154 -41.49 17.46 -8.27
CA PHE A 154 -40.41 16.82 -9.03
C PHE A 154 -40.94 16.26 -10.35
N SER A 155 -40.29 16.62 -11.45
CA SER A 155 -40.66 16.15 -12.79
C SER A 155 -40.14 14.74 -13.04
N ALA A 156 -40.63 14.09 -14.12
CA ALA A 156 -40.09 12.80 -14.55
C ALA A 156 -38.59 12.87 -14.91
N GLU A 157 -38.12 14.04 -15.37
CA GLU A 157 -36.69 14.28 -15.65
C GLU A 157 -35.87 14.37 -14.35
N ASP A 158 -36.40 15.01 -13.31
CA ASP A 158 -35.75 15.08 -12.00
C ASP A 158 -35.62 13.67 -11.37
N SER A 159 -36.66 12.83 -11.50
CA SER A 159 -36.63 11.42 -11.07
C SER A 159 -35.57 10.62 -11.81
N ALA A 160 -35.53 10.73 -13.15
CA ALA A 160 -34.56 10.02 -13.97
C ALA A 160 -33.11 10.45 -13.64
N ASN A 161 -32.87 11.74 -13.43
CA ASN A 161 -31.54 12.26 -13.08
C ASN A 161 -31.10 11.77 -11.69
N ALA A 162 -31.99 11.77 -10.71
CA ALA A 162 -31.72 11.26 -9.37
C ALA A 162 -31.42 9.74 -9.38
N GLU A 163 -32.15 8.97 -10.19
CA GLU A 163 -31.90 7.53 -10.38
C GLU A 163 -30.54 7.25 -11.04
N ILE A 164 -30.21 7.98 -12.10
CA ILE A 164 -28.91 7.86 -12.77
C ILE A 164 -27.78 8.20 -11.78
N PHE A 165 -27.94 9.30 -11.04
CA PHE A 165 -26.96 9.72 -10.05
C PHE A 165 -26.79 8.67 -8.95
N ALA A 166 -27.89 8.17 -8.36
CA ALA A 166 -27.86 7.14 -7.32
C ALA A 166 -27.21 5.83 -7.81
N ARG A 167 -27.45 5.45 -9.07
CA ARG A 167 -26.84 4.28 -9.70
C ARG A 167 -25.33 4.42 -9.90
N HIS A 168 -24.85 5.61 -10.31
CA HIS A 168 -23.42 5.86 -10.50
C HIS A 168 -22.67 6.10 -9.18
N LEU A 169 -23.37 6.56 -8.15
CA LEU A 169 -22.79 6.78 -6.83
C LEU A 169 -22.50 5.46 -6.09
N ALA A 170 -23.32 4.42 -6.32
CA ALA A 170 -23.16 3.11 -5.70
C ALA A 170 -21.75 2.48 -5.86
N PRO A 171 -21.19 2.31 -7.08
CA PRO A 171 -19.85 1.72 -7.23
C PRO A 171 -18.72 2.58 -6.65
N LEU A 172 -18.88 3.92 -6.63
CA LEU A 172 -17.91 4.83 -6.01
C LEU A 172 -17.96 4.73 -4.48
N ALA A 173 -19.16 4.65 -3.92
CA ALA A 173 -19.39 4.39 -2.51
C ALA A 173 -18.82 3.04 -2.09
N ASP A 174 -19.08 1.96 -2.84
CA ASP A 174 -18.53 0.63 -2.57
C ASP A 174 -16.99 0.64 -2.56
N TRP A 175 -16.37 1.33 -3.52
CA TRP A 175 -14.91 1.47 -3.58
C TRP A 175 -14.35 2.21 -2.35
N LEU A 176 -14.99 3.30 -1.95
CA LEU A 176 -14.60 4.08 -0.76
C LEU A 176 -14.81 3.29 0.53
N LEU A 177 -15.94 2.58 0.67
CA LEU A 177 -16.23 1.73 1.83
C LEU A 177 -15.23 0.59 1.97
N VAL A 178 -14.88 -0.09 0.87
CA VAL A 178 -13.82 -1.12 0.89
C VAL A 178 -12.49 -0.51 1.35
N ARG A 179 -12.18 0.71 0.93
CA ARG A 179 -10.96 1.42 1.38
C ARG A 179 -11.04 1.81 2.85
N GLU A 180 -12.18 2.25 3.35
CA GLU A 180 -12.40 2.67 4.74
C GLU A 180 -12.44 1.48 5.72
N ARG A 181 -12.82 0.28 5.24
CA ARG A 181 -12.72 -0.98 5.99
C ARG A 181 -11.29 -1.44 6.26
N HIS A 182 -10.35 -1.03 5.42
CA HIS A 182 -8.93 -1.27 5.68
C HIS A 182 -8.45 -0.11 6.56
N ASP A 183 -7.90 -0.41 7.75
CA ASP A 183 -7.11 0.58 8.50
C ASP A 183 -6.16 1.26 7.48
N PRO A 184 -6.21 2.59 7.30
CA PRO A 184 -5.42 3.27 6.27
C PRO A 184 -3.91 3.04 6.44
N ASP A 185 -3.50 2.55 7.61
CA ASP A 185 -2.18 2.00 7.86
C ASP A 185 -2.29 0.67 8.66
N PRO A 186 -2.19 -0.51 8.03
CA PRO A 186 -2.20 -1.80 8.73
C PRO A 186 -1.02 -1.98 9.70
N THR A 187 -0.02 -1.09 9.68
CA THR A 187 1.10 -1.10 10.63
C THR A 187 0.83 -0.29 11.89
N ARG A 188 -0.26 0.49 11.94
CA ARG A 188 -0.57 1.43 13.03
C ARG A 188 -0.49 0.82 14.42
N LEU A 189 -1.16 -0.32 14.64
CA LEU A 189 -1.16 -1.00 15.94
C LEU A 189 0.25 -1.38 16.41
N PHE A 190 1.14 -1.72 15.47
CA PHE A 190 2.54 -2.03 15.79
C PHE A 190 3.35 -0.76 16.06
N ARG A 191 3.05 0.34 15.38
CA ARG A 191 3.70 1.65 15.64
C ARG A 191 3.34 2.25 16.99
N GLU A 192 2.14 1.96 17.50
CA GLU A 192 1.71 2.38 18.84
C GLU A 192 2.34 1.53 19.97
N THR A 193 2.77 0.31 19.66
CA THR A 193 3.27 -0.67 20.65
C THR A 193 4.78 -0.91 20.60
N LEU A 194 5.41 -0.73 19.43
CA LEU A 194 6.83 -0.95 19.20
C LEU A 194 7.52 0.35 18.77
N ARG A 195 8.78 0.52 19.19
CA ARG A 195 9.72 1.52 18.70
C ARG A 195 10.17 1.12 17.29
N LEU A 196 9.66 1.83 16.29
CA LEU A 196 9.84 1.57 14.86
C LEU A 196 10.44 2.76 14.12
N ASP A 197 11.26 3.57 14.80
CA ASP A 197 11.75 4.88 14.30
C ASP A 197 12.42 4.80 12.92
N ASN A 198 13.09 3.67 12.62
CA ASN A 198 13.79 3.44 11.35
C ASN A 198 13.06 2.47 10.40
N VAL A 199 11.79 2.13 10.69
CA VAL A 199 10.97 1.26 9.83
C VAL A 199 9.91 2.11 9.14
N VAL A 200 10.16 2.39 7.87
CA VAL A 200 9.31 3.20 6.99
C VAL A 200 8.36 2.31 6.20
N GLY A 201 7.13 2.77 5.95
CA GLY A 201 6.12 2.08 5.12
C GLY A 201 4.87 1.66 5.90
N ARG A 202 3.81 1.32 5.16
CA ARG A 202 2.48 0.97 5.64
C ARG A 202 1.85 -0.20 4.88
N SER A 203 2.63 -0.97 4.12
CA SER A 203 2.10 -2.12 3.38
C SER A 203 1.59 -3.24 4.29
N ALA A 204 0.63 -4.02 3.77
CA ALA A 204 0.13 -5.21 4.46
C ALA A 204 1.24 -6.26 4.68
N ALA A 205 2.18 -6.37 3.73
CA ALA A 205 3.35 -7.26 3.85
C ALA A 205 4.24 -6.85 5.03
N LEU A 206 4.51 -5.55 5.20
CA LEU A 206 5.23 -5.03 6.36
C LEU A 206 4.47 -5.31 7.65
N ALA A 207 3.15 -5.06 7.70
CA ALA A 207 2.33 -5.33 8.87
C ALA A 207 2.34 -6.82 9.28
N SER A 208 2.34 -7.73 8.31
CA SER A 208 2.44 -9.18 8.55
C SER A 208 3.78 -9.55 9.20
N MET A 209 4.88 -9.00 8.70
CA MET A 209 6.21 -9.20 9.29
C MET A 209 6.30 -8.58 10.70
N LEU A 210 5.78 -7.36 10.90
CA LEU A 210 5.73 -6.71 12.22
C LEU A 210 4.92 -7.50 13.24
N ARG A 211 3.87 -8.22 12.81
CA ARG A 211 3.12 -9.13 13.67
C ARG A 211 4.00 -10.27 14.20
N GLN A 212 4.83 -10.86 13.36
CA GLN A 212 5.80 -11.89 13.77
C GLN A 212 6.87 -11.30 14.69
N VAL A 213 7.35 -10.09 14.39
CA VAL A 213 8.30 -9.36 15.24
C VAL A 213 7.71 -9.12 16.63
N ALA A 214 6.47 -8.65 16.73
CA ALA A 214 5.79 -8.40 18.00
C ALA A 214 5.69 -9.68 18.87
N LEU A 215 5.54 -10.85 18.26
CA LEU A 215 5.53 -12.14 18.97
C LEU A 215 6.90 -12.52 19.54
N VAL A 216 8.01 -12.23 18.84
CA VAL A 216 9.36 -12.61 19.29
C VAL A 216 9.97 -11.63 20.27
N VAL A 217 9.59 -10.35 20.21
CA VAL A 217 10.14 -9.27 21.03
C VAL A 217 10.20 -9.65 22.53
N PRO A 218 9.11 -10.10 23.19
CA PRO A 218 9.12 -10.39 24.61
C PRO A 218 9.79 -11.74 24.98
N LEU A 219 10.15 -12.56 23.99
CA LEU A 219 10.64 -13.93 24.22
C LEU A 219 12.18 -14.00 24.22
N GLU A 220 12.76 -14.80 25.12
CA GLU A 220 14.21 -15.10 25.13
C GLU A 220 14.58 -16.29 24.22
N VAL A 221 13.99 -16.33 23.02
CA VAL A 221 14.27 -17.37 22.01
C VAL A 221 15.24 -16.86 20.93
N ASN A 222 15.91 -17.80 20.28
CA ASN A 222 16.68 -17.51 19.07
C ASN A 222 15.72 -17.14 17.92
N VAL A 223 16.09 -16.14 17.13
CA VAL A 223 15.29 -15.69 15.99
C VAL A 223 16.12 -15.83 14.73
N LEU A 224 15.52 -16.38 13.67
CA LEU A 224 16.13 -16.46 12.35
C LEU A 224 15.39 -15.51 11.39
N LEU A 225 16.06 -14.46 10.95
CA LEU A 225 15.57 -13.53 9.94
C LEU A 225 15.96 -14.04 8.55
N THR A 226 14.97 -14.26 7.69
CA THR A 226 15.21 -14.67 6.30
C THR A 226 14.74 -13.59 5.35
N GLY A 227 15.44 -13.44 4.22
CA GLY A 227 15.04 -12.49 3.19
C GLY A 227 16.21 -12.07 2.31
N GLU A 228 15.88 -11.56 1.13
CA GLU A 228 16.87 -11.16 0.14
C GLU A 228 17.84 -10.09 0.67
N SER A 229 18.97 -9.93 -0.02
CA SER A 229 19.92 -8.87 0.32
C SER A 229 19.29 -7.50 0.10
N GLY A 230 19.57 -6.56 1.01
CA GLY A 230 19.08 -5.18 0.88
C GLY A 230 17.64 -4.95 1.34
N THR A 231 16.97 -5.90 1.99
CA THR A 231 15.61 -5.74 2.55
C THR A 231 15.55 -5.13 3.95
N GLY A 232 16.70 -4.91 4.61
CA GLY A 232 16.79 -4.28 5.93
C GLY A 232 16.84 -5.23 7.13
N LYS A 233 17.41 -6.45 6.96
CA LYS A 233 17.51 -7.46 8.03
C LYS A 233 18.16 -6.94 9.33
N SER A 234 19.27 -6.22 9.25
CA SER A 234 19.93 -5.63 10.44
C SER A 234 19.03 -4.63 11.17
N GLN A 235 18.18 -3.87 10.44
CA GLN A 235 17.24 -2.94 11.07
C GLN A 235 16.15 -3.68 11.84
N ILE A 236 15.61 -4.77 11.29
CA ILE A 236 14.62 -5.59 12.00
C ILE A 236 15.24 -6.29 13.21
N ALA A 237 16.49 -6.75 13.13
CA ALA A 237 17.20 -7.30 14.28
C ALA A 237 17.35 -6.26 15.41
N ARG A 238 17.67 -5.02 15.07
CA ARG A 238 17.73 -3.90 16.01
C ARG A 238 16.36 -3.59 16.62
N VAL A 239 15.29 -3.58 15.82
CA VAL A 239 13.91 -3.43 16.33
C VAL A 239 13.57 -4.50 17.36
N ILE A 240 13.93 -5.76 17.11
CA ILE A 240 13.69 -6.85 18.08
C ILE A 240 14.45 -6.62 19.39
N HIS A 241 15.68 -6.12 19.32
CA HIS A 241 16.50 -5.80 20.48
C HIS A 241 15.94 -4.60 21.27
N ASP A 242 15.68 -3.48 20.58
CA ASP A 242 15.27 -2.20 21.17
C ASP A 242 13.90 -2.28 21.88
N ASN A 243 13.06 -3.23 21.47
CA ASN A 243 11.75 -3.50 22.08
C ASN A 243 11.75 -4.67 23.07
N GLY A 244 12.84 -5.44 23.13
CA GLY A 244 12.93 -6.65 23.95
C GLY A 244 13.34 -6.36 25.41
N PRO A 245 13.39 -7.41 26.26
CA PRO A 245 13.80 -7.31 27.66
C PRO A 245 15.26 -6.88 27.84
N ARG A 246 16.08 -6.97 26.77
CA ARG A 246 17.52 -6.65 26.77
C ARG A 246 17.84 -5.31 26.08
N SER A 247 16.85 -4.45 25.85
CA SER A 247 17.01 -3.15 25.16
C SER A 247 17.97 -2.18 25.84
N GLY A 248 18.21 -2.34 27.15
CA GLY A 248 19.22 -1.56 27.90
C GLY A 248 20.63 -2.14 27.86
N HIS A 249 20.85 -3.28 27.20
CA HIS A 249 22.13 -4.00 27.14
C HIS A 249 22.76 -3.88 25.74
N PRO A 250 24.03 -4.30 25.55
CA PRO A 250 24.69 -4.19 24.25
C PRO A 250 23.98 -4.93 23.12
N PHE A 251 23.92 -4.30 21.95
CA PHE A 251 23.62 -4.95 20.68
C PHE A 251 24.91 -5.06 19.86
N VAL A 252 25.41 -6.29 19.68
CA VAL A 252 26.65 -6.55 18.96
C VAL A 252 26.35 -7.26 17.66
N GLU A 253 26.74 -6.63 16.55
CA GLU A 253 26.59 -7.18 15.20
C GLU A 253 27.89 -7.80 14.70
N LEU A 254 27.75 -8.93 14.01
CA LEU A 254 28.82 -9.57 13.27
C LEU A 254 28.29 -10.00 11.89
N ASN A 255 28.88 -9.44 10.84
CA ASN A 255 28.65 -9.91 9.48
C ASN A 255 29.62 -11.05 9.17
N CYS A 256 29.10 -12.27 9.04
CA CYS A 256 29.88 -13.47 8.82
C CYS A 256 30.53 -13.52 7.42
N ALA A 257 29.92 -12.90 6.42
CA ALA A 257 30.45 -12.83 5.06
C ALA A 257 31.60 -11.83 4.90
N ALA A 258 31.70 -10.83 5.78
CA ALA A 258 32.72 -9.77 5.70
C ALA A 258 34.09 -10.16 6.29
N ILE A 259 34.17 -11.29 7.01
CA ILE A 259 35.37 -11.70 7.75
C ILE A 259 35.99 -12.91 7.07
N PRO A 260 37.32 -12.93 6.84
CA PRO A 260 38.00 -14.12 6.33
C PRO A 260 37.72 -15.34 7.21
N GLU A 261 37.48 -16.49 6.59
CA GLU A 261 37.17 -17.76 7.28
C GLU A 261 38.15 -18.08 8.42
N ALA A 262 39.44 -17.82 8.21
CA ALA A 262 40.48 -18.06 9.22
C ALA A 262 40.37 -17.19 10.49
N LEU A 263 39.64 -16.07 10.42
CA LEU A 263 39.51 -15.09 11.51
C LEU A 263 38.10 -15.08 12.12
N VAL A 264 37.10 -15.67 11.46
CA VAL A 264 35.71 -15.61 11.95
C VAL A 264 35.56 -16.20 13.35
N GLU A 265 36.32 -17.26 13.66
CA GLU A 265 36.28 -17.88 14.97
C GLU A 265 36.91 -17.02 16.07
N SER A 266 38.03 -16.34 15.78
CA SER A 266 38.69 -15.46 16.75
C SER A 266 37.89 -14.18 16.98
N GLU A 267 37.21 -13.66 15.96
CA GLU A 267 36.26 -12.55 16.10
C GLU A 267 35.03 -12.97 16.91
N LEU A 268 34.44 -14.14 16.66
CA LEU A 268 33.27 -14.62 17.41
C LEU A 268 33.59 -14.91 18.88
N PHE A 269 34.60 -15.76 19.12
CA PHE A 269 34.84 -16.39 20.42
C PHE A 269 36.03 -15.80 21.18
N GLY A 270 36.79 -14.90 20.55
CA GLY A 270 38.02 -14.34 21.10
C GLY A 270 39.19 -15.32 20.96
N ALA A 271 40.40 -14.81 21.15
CA ALA A 271 41.63 -15.58 21.04
C ALA A 271 42.63 -15.20 22.13
N LEU A 272 43.32 -16.20 22.68
CA LEU A 272 44.49 -15.97 23.54
C LEU A 272 45.74 -15.67 22.70
N PRO A 273 46.75 -14.97 23.26
CA PRO A 273 48.02 -14.78 22.59
C PRO A 273 48.62 -16.13 22.15
N GLY A 274 49.03 -16.22 20.89
CA GLY A 274 49.61 -17.44 20.29
C GLY A 274 48.59 -18.47 19.79
N ALA A 275 47.28 -18.19 19.85
CA ALA A 275 46.25 -19.10 19.33
C ALA A 275 46.30 -19.25 17.79
N HIS A 276 46.78 -18.25 17.08
CA HIS A 276 47.13 -18.28 15.66
C HIS A 276 48.25 -17.27 15.37
N SER A 277 48.85 -17.33 14.18
CA SER A 277 50.03 -16.54 13.80
C SER A 277 49.83 -15.02 13.94
N SER A 278 48.62 -14.51 13.74
CA SER A 278 48.26 -13.09 13.93
C SER A 278 47.79 -12.73 15.35
N ALA A 279 47.63 -13.68 16.28
CA ALA A 279 47.19 -13.43 17.66
C ALA A 279 48.36 -13.03 18.57
N LEU A 280 48.95 -11.86 18.33
CA LEU A 280 50.04 -11.33 19.17
C LEU A 280 49.55 -10.84 20.55
N ARG A 281 48.27 -10.49 20.65
CA ARG A 281 47.60 -10.03 21.87
C ARG A 281 46.28 -10.77 22.05
N ARG A 282 45.72 -10.70 23.25
CA ARG A 282 44.39 -11.24 23.53
C ARG A 282 43.35 -10.47 22.70
N ILE A 283 42.50 -11.20 22.00
CA ILE A 283 41.37 -10.67 21.22
C ILE A 283 40.09 -10.97 22.00
N GLU A 284 39.30 -9.95 22.27
CA GLU A 284 37.97 -10.11 22.86
C GLU A 284 36.97 -10.50 21.77
N GLY A 285 36.22 -11.57 22.00
CA GLY A 285 35.23 -12.06 21.05
C GLY A 285 33.91 -11.32 21.12
N LYS A 286 33.15 -11.31 20.02
CA LYS A 286 31.80 -10.71 19.96
C LYS A 286 30.82 -11.33 20.93
N VAL A 287 30.95 -12.62 21.25
CA VAL A 287 30.12 -13.26 22.29
C VAL A 287 30.34 -12.59 23.65
N ALA A 288 31.59 -12.30 24.01
CA ALA A 288 31.91 -11.62 25.27
C ALA A 288 31.42 -10.17 25.27
N ALA A 289 31.60 -9.47 24.15
CA ALA A 289 31.13 -8.09 23.99
C ALA A 289 29.59 -7.97 24.07
N ALA A 290 28.87 -9.05 23.75
CA ALA A 290 27.40 -9.12 23.77
C ALA A 290 26.83 -9.63 25.10
N GLU A 291 27.65 -9.81 26.14
CA GLU A 291 27.21 -10.39 27.42
C GLU A 291 26.04 -9.60 28.03
N HIS A 292 25.04 -10.32 28.51
CA HIS A 292 23.71 -9.84 28.94
C HIS A 292 22.86 -9.17 27.84
N GLY A 293 23.44 -8.93 26.66
CA GLY A 293 22.80 -8.28 25.53
C GLY A 293 22.35 -9.23 24.43
N THR A 294 22.49 -8.76 23.19
CA THR A 294 22.07 -9.46 21.98
C THR A 294 23.23 -9.53 20.99
N LEU A 295 23.51 -10.74 20.49
CA LEU A 295 24.43 -10.99 19.40
C LEU A 295 23.64 -11.19 18.11
N PHE A 296 23.86 -10.32 17.15
CA PHE A 296 23.30 -10.41 15.81
C PHE A 296 24.34 -11.00 14.84
N LEU A 297 24.01 -12.12 14.22
CA LEU A 297 24.84 -12.82 13.24
C LEU A 297 24.24 -12.64 11.84
N ASP A 298 24.77 -11.70 11.06
CA ASP A 298 24.33 -11.46 9.70
C ASP A 298 25.05 -12.39 8.72
N GLU A 299 24.30 -12.85 7.71
CA GLU A 299 24.72 -13.85 6.73
C GLU A 299 25.30 -15.14 7.38
N ILE A 300 24.57 -15.71 8.36
CA ILE A 300 24.96 -16.93 9.08
C ILE A 300 25.25 -18.14 8.16
N GLY A 301 24.62 -18.15 6.97
CA GLY A 301 24.79 -19.17 5.96
C GLY A 301 26.20 -19.26 5.37
N ASP A 302 27.00 -18.20 5.49
CA ASP A 302 28.37 -18.12 4.97
C ASP A 302 29.42 -18.60 5.99
N LEU A 303 29.01 -18.99 7.20
CA LEU A 303 29.95 -19.55 8.17
C LEU A 303 30.53 -20.89 7.70
N ALA A 304 31.82 -21.10 7.91
CA ALA A 304 32.45 -22.40 7.73
C ALA A 304 31.93 -23.44 8.74
N LEU A 305 31.95 -24.72 8.36
CA LEU A 305 31.41 -25.83 9.16
C LEU A 305 32.02 -25.93 10.57
N GLY A 306 33.31 -25.58 10.72
CA GLY A 306 33.99 -25.53 12.03
C GLY A 306 33.39 -24.46 12.96
N ALA A 307 33.19 -23.25 12.44
CA ALA A 307 32.54 -22.16 13.16
C ALA A 307 31.07 -22.48 13.48
N GLN A 308 30.34 -23.09 12.53
CA GLN A 308 28.96 -23.56 12.76
C GLN A 308 28.86 -24.51 13.95
N ALA A 309 29.80 -25.46 14.10
CA ALA A 309 29.83 -26.39 15.24
C ALA A 309 30.02 -25.68 16.59
N LYS A 310 30.85 -24.61 16.62
CA LYS A 310 31.06 -23.80 17.83
C LYS A 310 29.84 -22.93 18.15
N VAL A 311 29.18 -22.36 17.14
CA VAL A 311 27.92 -21.61 17.33
C VAL A 311 26.83 -22.54 17.87
N LEU A 312 26.71 -23.76 17.35
CA LEU A 312 25.80 -24.77 17.90
C LEU A 312 26.08 -25.03 19.39
N HIS A 313 27.36 -25.21 19.76
CA HIS A 313 27.75 -25.41 21.15
C HIS A 313 27.36 -24.20 22.03
N LEU A 314 27.58 -22.97 21.56
CA LEU A 314 27.14 -21.76 22.23
C LEU A 314 25.62 -21.74 22.46
N LEU A 315 24.82 -22.02 21.42
CA LEU A 315 23.36 -21.99 21.51
C LEU A 315 22.79 -23.10 22.41
N HIS A 316 23.44 -24.26 22.43
CA HIS A 316 22.98 -25.41 23.20
C HIS A 316 23.46 -25.36 24.67
N ALA A 317 24.77 -25.23 24.90
CA ALA A 317 25.37 -25.31 26.22
C ALA A 317 25.43 -23.95 26.96
N LYS A 318 25.14 -22.83 26.26
CA LYS A 318 25.33 -21.47 26.79
C LYS A 318 26.76 -21.25 27.29
N GLN A 319 27.72 -21.86 26.61
CA GLN A 319 29.15 -21.79 26.89
C GLN A 319 29.94 -21.79 25.59
N TYR A 320 31.13 -21.20 25.61
CA TYR A 320 32.06 -21.21 24.49
C TYR A 320 33.51 -21.27 24.98
N TYR A 321 34.43 -21.57 24.06
CA TYR A 321 35.87 -21.66 24.33
C TYR A 321 36.60 -20.62 23.48
N PRO A 322 37.28 -19.64 24.10
CA PRO A 322 38.21 -18.78 23.36
C PRO A 322 39.28 -19.62 22.66
N LEU A 323 39.74 -19.18 21.50
CA LEU A 323 40.77 -19.91 20.75
C LEU A 323 42.05 -19.98 21.57
N GLY A 324 42.63 -21.18 21.63
CA GLY A 324 43.80 -21.48 22.46
C GLY A 324 43.50 -21.66 23.96
N SER A 325 42.23 -21.56 24.39
CA SER A 325 41.83 -21.82 25.79
C SER A 325 41.18 -23.19 25.94
N ALA A 326 41.61 -23.96 26.94
CA ALA A 326 40.92 -25.16 27.38
C ALA A 326 39.79 -24.87 28.39
N LYS A 327 39.69 -23.63 28.88
CA LYS A 327 38.64 -23.20 29.83
C LYS A 327 37.44 -22.66 29.07
N SER A 328 36.25 -23.18 29.41
CA SER A 328 34.99 -22.63 28.92
C SER A 328 34.62 -21.32 29.63
N VAL A 329 33.85 -20.50 28.94
CA VAL A 329 33.24 -19.27 29.44
C VAL A 329 31.73 -19.42 29.26
N ARG A 330 30.95 -19.10 30.31
CA ARG A 330 29.49 -19.06 30.23
C ARG A 330 29.07 -17.80 29.46
N ALA A 331 28.08 -17.94 28.58
CA ALA A 331 27.54 -16.84 27.79
C ALA A 331 26.07 -16.64 28.12
N ASP A 332 25.71 -15.44 28.58
CA ASP A 332 24.33 -14.99 28.73
C ASP A 332 23.97 -14.02 27.61
N VAL A 333 23.73 -14.57 26.41
CA VAL A 333 23.50 -13.79 25.20
C VAL A 333 22.25 -14.29 24.47
N ARG A 334 21.40 -13.35 24.03
CA ARG A 334 20.32 -13.61 23.07
C ARG A 334 20.90 -13.59 21.65
N VAL A 335 20.62 -14.61 20.84
CA VAL A 335 21.12 -14.68 19.47
C VAL A 335 20.01 -14.40 18.47
N ILE A 336 20.26 -13.46 17.57
CA ILE A 336 19.46 -13.22 16.36
C ILE A 336 20.35 -13.54 15.18
N ALA A 337 19.91 -14.38 14.26
CA ALA A 337 20.65 -14.71 13.04
C ALA A 337 19.89 -14.20 11.81
N ALA A 338 20.60 -13.80 10.77
CA ALA A 338 20.02 -13.42 9.49
C ALA A 338 20.71 -14.13 8.32
N THR A 339 19.96 -14.36 7.24
CA THR A 339 20.52 -14.88 5.99
C THR A 339 19.65 -14.58 4.78
N ASN A 340 20.29 -14.47 3.62
CA ASN A 340 19.64 -14.45 2.31
C ASN A 340 19.61 -15.81 1.59
N ILE A 341 20.32 -16.83 2.07
CA ILE A 341 20.36 -18.15 1.43
C ILE A 341 19.26 -19.06 1.95
N ASP A 342 18.82 -20.00 1.12
CA ASP A 342 17.99 -21.10 1.58
C ASP A 342 18.85 -22.09 2.38
N LEU A 343 18.73 -22.04 3.71
CA LEU A 343 19.46 -22.93 4.61
C LEU A 343 19.03 -24.39 4.45
N ALA A 344 17.79 -24.68 4.04
CA ALA A 344 17.36 -26.06 3.84
C ALA A 344 18.12 -26.68 2.66
N SER A 345 18.23 -25.95 1.54
CA SER A 345 19.07 -26.34 0.41
C SER A 345 20.54 -26.45 0.81
N ALA A 346 21.09 -25.50 1.58
CA ALA A 346 22.48 -25.54 2.06
C ALA A 346 22.78 -26.77 2.95
N VAL A 347 21.80 -27.26 3.71
CA VAL A 347 21.91 -28.52 4.47
C VAL A 347 22.01 -29.71 3.52
N THR A 348 21.18 -29.79 2.49
CA THR A 348 21.24 -30.89 1.51
C THR A 348 22.59 -30.93 0.78
N GLU A 349 23.18 -29.76 0.53
CA GLU A 349 24.49 -29.60 -0.08
C GLU A 349 25.67 -29.78 0.89
N ARG A 350 25.42 -30.10 2.18
CA ARG A 350 26.41 -30.24 3.25
C ARG A 350 27.26 -28.99 3.50
N ARG A 351 26.76 -27.82 3.11
CA ARG A 351 27.38 -26.51 3.40
C ARG A 351 26.89 -25.93 4.74
N PHE A 352 25.74 -26.39 5.22
CA PHE A 352 25.20 -26.00 6.52
C PHE A 352 24.83 -27.23 7.36
N ARG A 353 24.98 -27.14 8.67
CA ARG A 353 24.62 -28.25 9.57
C ARG A 353 23.13 -28.25 9.90
N GLU A 354 22.52 -29.42 9.78
CA GLU A 354 21.09 -29.61 10.07
C GLU A 354 20.75 -29.32 11.54
N ASP A 355 21.60 -29.75 12.48
CA ASP A 355 21.42 -29.53 13.92
C ASP A 355 21.45 -28.04 14.31
N LEU A 356 22.29 -27.24 13.65
CA LEU A 356 22.33 -25.79 13.82
C LEU A 356 21.08 -25.12 13.25
N LEU A 357 20.60 -25.55 12.08
CA LEU A 357 19.37 -25.02 11.49
C LEU A 357 18.19 -25.18 12.45
N TYR A 358 17.97 -26.38 13.00
CA TYR A 358 16.88 -26.61 13.95
C TYR A 358 16.99 -25.76 15.22
N ARG A 359 18.21 -25.41 15.65
CA ARG A 359 18.42 -24.58 16.86
C ARG A 359 18.23 -23.08 16.61
N LEU A 360 18.43 -22.63 15.38
CA LEU A 360 18.19 -21.25 14.95
C LEU A 360 16.73 -21.01 14.56
N GLN A 361 16.09 -21.99 13.90
CA GLN A 361 14.75 -21.88 13.33
C GLN A 361 13.63 -22.13 14.37
N VAL A 362 13.77 -21.59 15.58
CA VAL A 362 12.71 -21.69 16.60
C VAL A 362 11.50 -20.84 16.20
N LEU A 363 11.75 -19.60 15.77
CA LEU A 363 10.75 -18.80 15.06
C LEU A 363 11.40 -18.08 13.86
N PRO A 364 11.15 -18.53 12.62
CA PRO A 364 11.61 -17.83 11.43
C PRO A 364 10.75 -16.59 11.18
N VAL A 365 11.38 -15.45 10.90
CA VAL A 365 10.73 -14.22 10.47
C VAL A 365 11.19 -13.91 9.05
N ARG A 366 10.26 -13.99 8.10
CA ARG A 366 10.55 -13.66 6.70
C ARG A 366 10.36 -12.16 6.49
N ILE A 367 11.41 -11.49 6.01
CA ILE A 367 11.37 -10.08 5.67
C ILE A 367 10.95 -9.96 4.19
N PRO A 368 9.87 -9.23 3.89
CA PRO A 368 9.37 -9.10 2.53
C PRO A 368 10.34 -8.33 1.64
N THR A 369 10.39 -8.70 0.36
CA THR A 369 11.13 -7.94 -0.66
C THR A 369 10.43 -6.62 -0.95
N LEU A 370 11.13 -5.65 -1.53
CA LEU A 370 10.54 -4.36 -1.90
C LEU A 370 9.38 -4.53 -2.91
N ALA A 371 9.46 -5.55 -3.78
CA ALA A 371 8.39 -5.89 -4.71
C ALA A 371 7.11 -6.36 -4.00
N GLU A 372 7.22 -7.09 -2.88
CA GLU A 372 6.08 -7.53 -2.07
C GLU A 372 5.45 -6.39 -1.25
N ARG A 373 6.16 -5.26 -1.13
CA ARG A 373 5.72 -4.07 -0.39
C ARG A 373 5.77 -2.81 -1.26
N HIS A 374 5.31 -2.95 -2.51
CA HIS A 374 5.33 -1.91 -3.54
C HIS A 374 4.76 -0.56 -3.07
N ASP A 375 3.66 -0.59 -2.30
CA ASP A 375 3.01 0.60 -1.74
C ASP A 375 3.93 1.46 -0.84
N ASP A 376 5.02 0.90 -0.34
CA ASP A 376 5.97 1.59 0.55
C ASP A 376 7.04 2.39 -0.20
N ILE A 377 7.14 2.26 -1.53
CA ILE A 377 8.21 2.90 -2.32
C ILE A 377 8.16 4.43 -2.19
N VAL A 378 6.97 5.04 -2.19
CA VAL A 378 6.83 6.50 -2.06
C VAL A 378 7.27 6.99 -0.68
N ASP A 379 6.88 6.28 0.37
CA ASP A 379 7.26 6.63 1.75
C ASP A 379 8.78 6.46 1.94
N LEU A 380 9.35 5.37 1.40
CA LEU A 380 10.79 5.10 1.43
C LEU A 380 11.60 6.15 0.67
N THR A 381 11.20 6.51 -0.55
CA THR A 381 11.90 7.52 -1.36
C THR A 381 11.89 8.88 -0.68
N THR A 382 10.75 9.27 -0.10
CA THR A 382 10.63 10.52 0.67
C THR A 382 11.58 10.52 1.87
N TYR A 383 11.59 9.42 2.64
CA TYR A 383 12.50 9.25 3.77
C TYR A 383 13.97 9.32 3.36
N PHE A 384 14.39 8.59 2.32
CA PHE A 384 15.78 8.59 1.86
C PHE A 384 16.20 9.94 1.27
N CYS A 385 15.30 10.67 0.64
CA CYS A 385 15.57 12.02 0.14
C CYS A 385 15.87 12.99 1.30
N ALA A 386 15.03 12.98 2.34
CA ALA A 386 15.26 13.79 3.54
C ALA A 386 16.58 13.42 4.22
N ALA A 387 16.84 12.12 4.40
CA ALA A 387 18.07 11.61 5.00
C ALA A 387 19.32 11.95 4.18
N ALA A 388 19.22 11.98 2.84
CA ALA A 388 20.32 12.40 1.97
C ALA A 388 20.57 13.91 2.08
N CYS A 389 19.51 14.73 2.12
CA CYS A 389 19.67 16.18 2.27
C CYS A 389 20.36 16.53 3.59
N GLU A 390 19.93 15.91 4.69
CA GLU A 390 20.54 16.10 6.01
C GLU A 390 22.01 15.68 6.02
N ARG A 391 22.31 14.47 5.53
CA ARG A 391 23.67 13.90 5.54
C ARG A 391 24.68 14.73 4.75
N HIS A 392 24.25 15.29 3.61
CA HIS A 392 25.12 16.04 2.69
C HIS A 392 24.99 17.56 2.85
N GLY A 393 24.19 18.05 3.79
CA GLY A 393 23.98 19.48 4.01
C GLY A 393 23.34 20.19 2.81
N LEU A 394 22.49 19.49 2.05
CA LEU A 394 21.80 20.04 0.88
C LEU A 394 20.59 20.87 1.30
N SER A 395 20.12 21.75 0.42
CA SER A 395 18.80 22.35 0.56
C SER A 395 17.73 21.26 0.58
N HIS A 396 16.63 21.51 1.30
CA HIS A 396 15.54 20.54 1.41
C HIS A 396 14.92 20.28 0.03
N LEU A 397 15.20 19.11 -0.53
CA LEU A 397 14.62 18.64 -1.79
C LEU A 397 13.41 17.76 -1.52
N THR A 398 12.46 17.76 -2.46
CA THR A 398 11.34 16.81 -2.50
C THR A 398 11.34 16.07 -3.83
N LEU A 399 10.78 14.86 -3.88
CA LEU A 399 10.54 14.21 -5.17
C LEU A 399 9.36 14.87 -5.90
N SER A 400 9.47 15.05 -7.21
CA SER A 400 8.33 15.40 -8.04
C SER A 400 7.38 14.21 -8.17
N ARG A 401 6.11 14.46 -8.53
CA ARG A 401 5.14 13.37 -8.78
C ARG A 401 5.61 12.43 -9.90
N GLY A 402 6.33 12.97 -10.89
CA GLY A 402 6.92 12.16 -11.96
C GLY A 402 7.98 11.22 -11.41
N ALA A 403 8.87 11.73 -10.54
CA ALA A 403 9.92 10.93 -9.91
C ALA A 403 9.37 9.82 -9.03
N GLN A 404 8.32 10.11 -8.24
CA GLN A 404 7.63 9.10 -7.42
C GLN A 404 7.05 7.98 -8.29
N ARG A 405 6.28 8.32 -9.33
CA ARG A 405 5.72 7.31 -10.25
C ARG A 405 6.79 6.51 -10.98
N ALA A 406 7.89 7.15 -11.37
CA ALA A 406 9.01 6.47 -12.00
C ALA A 406 9.63 5.44 -11.04
N ALA A 407 9.83 5.82 -9.77
CA ALA A 407 10.35 4.92 -8.74
C ALA A 407 9.40 3.75 -8.44
N GLU A 408 8.08 3.98 -8.38
CA GLU A 408 7.08 2.93 -8.25
C GLU A 408 7.11 1.98 -9.47
N SER A 409 7.21 2.50 -10.69
CA SER A 409 7.19 1.66 -11.90
C SER A 409 8.46 0.85 -12.15
N ALA A 410 9.55 1.19 -11.46
CA ALA A 410 10.85 0.57 -11.66
C ALA A 410 11.02 -0.71 -10.84
N GLU A 411 11.84 -1.63 -11.36
CA GLU A 411 12.26 -2.81 -10.62
C GLU A 411 13.46 -2.51 -9.74
N TRP A 412 13.43 -3.05 -8.52
CA TRP A 412 14.46 -2.86 -7.51
C TRP A 412 15.02 -4.21 -7.04
N PRO A 413 15.78 -4.94 -7.87
CA PRO A 413 16.37 -6.24 -7.50
C PRO A 413 17.30 -6.18 -6.29
N GLY A 414 17.93 -5.02 -6.03
CA GLY A 414 18.70 -4.77 -4.81
C GLY A 414 17.87 -4.25 -3.64
N ASN A 415 16.54 -4.36 -3.72
CA ASN A 415 15.57 -3.99 -2.70
C ASN A 415 15.78 -2.54 -2.19
N ILE A 416 15.56 -2.33 -0.89
CA ILE A 416 15.64 -1.01 -0.22
C ILE A 416 17.04 -0.41 -0.36
N ARG A 417 18.10 -1.22 -0.37
CA ARG A 417 19.48 -0.73 -0.53
C ARG A 417 19.69 -0.05 -1.88
N GLN A 418 19.19 -0.65 -2.97
CA GLN A 418 19.29 -0.07 -4.30
C GLN A 418 18.45 1.21 -4.41
N LEU A 419 17.23 1.20 -3.87
CA LEU A 419 16.34 2.36 -3.84
C LEU A 419 17.00 3.55 -3.10
N ALA A 420 17.53 3.29 -1.89
CA ALA A 420 18.19 4.32 -1.09
C ALA A 420 19.39 4.93 -1.81
N HIS A 421 20.23 4.11 -2.42
CA HIS A 421 21.38 4.58 -3.20
C HIS A 421 20.95 5.40 -4.42
N ALA A 422 19.90 4.97 -5.14
CA ALA A 422 19.39 5.70 -6.30
C ALA A 422 18.83 7.07 -5.91
N VAL A 423 18.05 7.16 -4.83
CA VAL A 423 17.49 8.42 -4.31
C VAL A 423 18.59 9.34 -3.80
N GLU A 424 19.60 8.82 -3.10
CA GLU A 424 20.74 9.60 -2.62
C GLU A 424 21.53 10.21 -3.80
N ALA A 425 21.84 9.40 -4.81
CA ALA A 425 22.51 9.90 -6.02
C ALA A 425 21.65 10.93 -6.77
N ALA A 426 20.34 10.73 -6.82
CA ALA A 426 19.40 11.66 -7.44
C ALA A 426 19.33 13.00 -6.69
N ALA A 427 19.35 12.99 -5.36
CA ALA A 427 19.41 14.20 -4.54
C ALA A 427 20.68 15.02 -4.82
N ILE A 428 21.84 14.35 -4.89
CA ILE A 428 23.12 14.99 -5.21
C ILE A 428 23.10 15.61 -6.61
N ARG A 429 22.58 14.88 -7.61
CA ARG A 429 22.45 15.39 -8.99
C ARG A 429 21.53 16.62 -9.05
N ALA A 430 20.35 16.53 -8.45
CA ALA A 430 19.38 17.62 -8.40
C ALA A 430 19.97 18.88 -7.73
N ALA A 431 20.69 18.70 -6.62
CA ALA A 431 21.37 19.80 -5.93
C ALA A 431 22.46 20.44 -6.79
N GLY A 432 23.25 19.63 -7.52
CA GLY A 432 24.25 20.12 -8.47
C GLY A 432 23.66 20.99 -9.59
N GLU A 433 22.43 20.70 -10.01
CA GLU A 433 21.66 21.47 -11.00
C GLU A 433 20.90 22.65 -10.38
N SER A 434 21.00 22.87 -9.06
CA SER A 434 20.19 23.84 -8.32
C SER A 434 18.67 23.63 -8.52
N ALA A 435 18.25 22.39 -8.74
CA ALA A 435 16.85 22.02 -8.87
C ALA A 435 16.13 22.13 -7.51
N LEU A 436 14.85 22.49 -7.54
CA LEU A 436 14.00 22.53 -6.33
C LEU A 436 13.44 21.15 -5.96
N GLN A 437 13.39 20.23 -6.92
CA GLN A 437 12.82 18.89 -6.77
C GLN A 437 13.67 17.84 -7.50
N ILE A 438 13.61 16.60 -7.02
CA ILE A 438 14.13 15.45 -7.73
C ILE A 438 13.13 15.07 -8.83
N GLU A 439 13.56 15.16 -10.08
CA GLU A 439 12.81 14.75 -11.27
C GLU A 439 13.19 13.33 -11.72
N PRO A 440 12.40 12.67 -12.59
CA PRO A 440 12.69 11.32 -13.09
C PRO A 440 14.10 11.16 -13.65
N GLN A 441 14.60 12.17 -14.36
CA GLN A 441 15.94 12.17 -14.95
C GLN A 441 17.07 12.11 -13.91
N HIS A 442 16.83 12.61 -12.69
CA HIS A 442 17.83 12.53 -11.61
C HIS A 442 17.90 11.12 -11.01
N LEU A 443 16.76 10.40 -10.94
CA LEU A 443 16.68 9.00 -10.49
C LEU A 443 17.21 8.04 -11.54
N PHE A 444 16.84 8.24 -12.81
CA PHE A 444 17.15 7.37 -13.93
C PHE A 444 17.88 8.16 -15.04
N PRO A 445 19.16 8.54 -14.82
CA PRO A 445 19.89 9.36 -15.79
C PRO A 445 20.10 8.65 -17.13
N GLU A 446 20.29 7.34 -17.14
CA GLU A 446 20.45 6.57 -18.39
C GLU A 446 19.14 6.45 -19.20
N ALA A 447 17.99 6.56 -18.53
CA ALA A 447 16.70 6.66 -19.22
C ALA A 447 16.51 8.03 -19.87
N SER A 448 17.23 9.07 -19.39
CA SER A 448 17.16 10.44 -19.92
C SER A 448 18.03 10.68 -21.16
N ASP A 449 18.96 9.79 -21.49
CA ASP A 449 19.62 9.75 -22.81
C ASP A 449 18.61 9.46 -23.94
N HIS A 450 17.43 8.95 -23.60
CA HIS A 450 16.26 8.98 -24.47
C HIS A 450 15.45 10.24 -24.19
N ARG A 451 15.96 11.40 -24.65
CA ARG A 451 15.22 12.67 -24.57
C ARG A 451 13.79 12.49 -25.12
N PRO A 452 12.73 12.87 -24.38
CA PRO A 452 11.36 12.98 -24.89
C PRO A 452 11.21 14.23 -25.78
N GLY A 453 12.09 14.32 -26.77
CA GLY A 453 12.21 15.43 -27.72
C GLY A 453 12.87 15.01 -29.05
N ASP A 454 13.56 13.86 -29.13
CA ASP A 454 14.10 13.34 -30.39
C ASP A 454 13.20 12.32 -31.09
N ASP A 455 12.13 11.88 -30.42
CA ASP A 455 11.08 11.08 -31.05
C ASP A 455 9.73 11.72 -30.70
N VAL A 456 9.24 12.60 -31.59
CA VAL A 456 7.78 12.80 -31.72
C VAL A 456 7.23 11.47 -32.19
N LEU A 457 6.99 10.55 -31.27
CA LEU A 457 6.34 9.28 -31.59
C LEU A 457 4.93 9.62 -32.05
N THR A 458 4.66 9.35 -33.31
CA THR A 458 3.28 9.31 -33.78
C THR A 458 2.50 8.30 -32.93
N PHE A 459 1.18 8.50 -32.78
CA PHE A 459 0.31 7.55 -32.07
C PHE A 459 0.54 6.09 -32.51
N GLN A 460 0.86 5.89 -33.79
CA GLN A 460 1.18 4.58 -34.35
C GLN A 460 2.46 3.99 -33.77
N GLU A 461 3.52 4.78 -33.62
CA GLU A 461 4.80 4.31 -33.08
C GLU A 461 4.73 4.06 -31.57
N ALA A 462 4.01 4.90 -30.83
CA ALA A 462 3.73 4.67 -29.40
C ALA A 462 2.93 3.38 -29.17
N THR A 463 1.89 3.16 -29.99
CA THR A 463 1.09 1.91 -29.97
C THR A 463 1.94 0.70 -30.32
N ARG A 464 2.81 0.82 -31.33
CA ARG A 464 3.72 -0.24 -31.76
C ARG A 464 4.70 -0.65 -30.66
N ARG A 465 5.30 0.33 -29.96
CA ARG A 465 6.21 0.08 -28.82
C ARG A 465 5.49 -0.58 -27.64
N PHE A 466 4.26 -0.16 -27.35
CA PHE A 466 3.43 -0.80 -26.32
C PHE A 466 3.12 -2.26 -26.67
N GLN A 467 2.67 -2.51 -27.90
CA GLN A 467 2.39 -3.86 -28.39
C GLN A 467 3.62 -4.77 -28.34
N ALA A 468 4.80 -4.26 -28.72
CA ALA A 468 6.04 -5.02 -28.67
C ALA A 468 6.43 -5.42 -27.23
N ARG A 469 6.32 -4.49 -26.26
CA ARG A 469 6.60 -4.77 -24.85
C ARG A 469 5.62 -5.78 -24.26
N LEU A 470 4.31 -5.57 -24.45
CA LEU A 470 3.27 -6.48 -23.97
C LEU A 470 3.47 -7.90 -24.52
N LEU A 471 3.81 -8.01 -25.81
CA LEU A 471 4.03 -9.30 -26.45
C LEU A 471 5.29 -10.00 -25.93
N ARG A 472 6.38 -9.25 -25.72
CA ARG A 472 7.64 -9.79 -25.16
C ARG A 472 7.42 -10.35 -23.76
N GLN A 473 6.80 -9.57 -22.88
CA GLN A 473 6.52 -9.99 -21.51
C GLN A 473 5.62 -11.23 -21.46
N ALA A 474 4.57 -11.27 -22.30
CA ALA A 474 3.71 -12.44 -22.39
C ALA A 474 4.46 -13.69 -22.90
N LEU A 475 5.40 -13.53 -23.84
CA LEU A 475 6.26 -14.62 -24.32
C LEU A 475 7.21 -15.13 -23.25
N GLU A 476 7.83 -14.24 -22.47
CA GLU A 476 8.73 -14.61 -21.37
C GLU A 476 8.00 -15.36 -20.26
N ASP A 477 6.88 -14.83 -19.78
CA ASP A 477 6.02 -15.46 -18.75
C ASP A 477 5.56 -16.87 -19.17
N ALA A 478 5.27 -17.06 -20.45
CA ALA A 478 4.80 -18.32 -21.00
C ALA A 478 5.95 -19.24 -21.46
N GLY A 479 7.21 -18.93 -21.17
CA GLY A 479 8.37 -19.72 -21.57
C GLY A 479 8.50 -19.88 -23.09
N TRP A 480 8.10 -18.86 -23.84
CA TRP A 480 8.01 -18.82 -25.31
C TRP A 480 6.95 -19.76 -25.92
N ASN A 481 5.95 -20.18 -25.14
CA ASN A 481 4.81 -20.93 -25.66
C ASN A 481 3.78 -20.02 -26.36
N VAL A 482 3.92 -19.89 -27.67
CA VAL A 482 3.07 -19.03 -28.53
C VAL A 482 1.57 -19.38 -28.45
N THR A 483 1.21 -20.64 -28.18
CA THR A 483 -0.20 -21.05 -28.06
C THR A 483 -0.82 -20.49 -26.78
N GLU A 484 -0.06 -20.46 -25.70
CA GLU A 484 -0.52 -19.93 -24.41
C GLU A 484 -0.58 -18.40 -24.44
N VAL A 485 0.38 -17.75 -25.09
CA VAL A 485 0.37 -16.29 -25.32
C VAL A 485 -0.84 -15.85 -26.13
N ALA A 486 -1.15 -16.58 -27.20
CA ALA A 486 -2.32 -16.31 -28.04
C ALA A 486 -3.63 -16.38 -27.22
N ARG A 487 -3.76 -17.39 -26.35
CA ARG A 487 -4.91 -17.54 -25.44
C ARG A 487 -4.98 -16.42 -24.41
N ARG A 488 -3.86 -16.06 -23.80
CA ARG A 488 -3.79 -15.03 -22.75
C ARG A 488 -4.07 -13.61 -23.27
N LEU A 489 -3.63 -13.32 -24.50
CA LEU A 489 -3.82 -12.01 -25.13
C LEU A 489 -5.11 -11.93 -25.98
N ASP A 490 -5.92 -12.99 -26.01
CA ASP A 490 -7.10 -13.11 -26.87
C ASP A 490 -6.83 -12.81 -28.36
N LEU A 491 -5.73 -13.37 -28.88
CA LEU A 491 -5.29 -13.19 -30.25
C LEU A 491 -5.21 -14.52 -30.98
N ALA A 492 -5.48 -14.51 -32.28
CA ALA A 492 -5.21 -15.67 -33.12
C ALA A 492 -3.71 -16.01 -33.13
N ARG A 493 -3.36 -17.29 -32.99
CA ARG A 493 -1.96 -17.77 -33.00
C ARG A 493 -1.16 -17.28 -34.22
N SER A 494 -1.80 -17.22 -35.38
CA SER A 494 -1.19 -16.70 -36.62
C SER A 494 -0.86 -15.21 -36.55
N HIS A 495 -1.66 -14.42 -35.81
CA HIS A 495 -1.42 -13.00 -35.58
C HIS A 495 -0.24 -12.80 -34.63
N VAL A 496 -0.13 -13.62 -33.57
CA VAL A 496 1.02 -13.60 -32.66
C VAL A 496 2.33 -13.86 -33.41
N TYR A 497 2.39 -14.86 -34.30
CA TYR A 497 3.58 -15.09 -35.13
C TYR A 497 3.91 -13.91 -36.06
N LYS A 498 2.91 -13.21 -36.59
CA LYS A 498 3.12 -12.00 -37.40
C LYS A 498 3.71 -10.88 -36.56
N LEU A 499 3.20 -10.66 -35.34
CA LEU A 499 3.70 -9.63 -34.43
C LEU A 499 5.13 -9.93 -33.95
N ILE A 500 5.44 -11.20 -33.64
CA ILE A 500 6.81 -11.64 -33.31
C ILE A 500 7.79 -11.26 -34.43
N ARG A 501 7.44 -11.53 -35.69
CA ARG A 501 8.27 -11.15 -36.84
C ARG A 501 8.33 -9.64 -37.06
N ALA A 502 7.19 -8.95 -36.93
CA ALA A 502 7.09 -7.50 -37.14
C ALA A 502 7.85 -6.67 -36.10
N PHE A 503 8.06 -7.23 -34.90
CA PHE A 503 8.80 -6.62 -33.80
C PHE A 503 10.19 -7.21 -33.59
N GLY A 504 10.60 -8.21 -34.38
CA GLY A 504 11.93 -8.82 -34.30
C GLY A 504 12.22 -9.47 -32.94
N LEU A 505 11.22 -10.14 -32.34
CA LEU A 505 11.38 -10.77 -31.02
C LEU A 505 12.03 -12.15 -31.15
N GLU A 506 13.17 -12.34 -30.48
CA GLU A 506 13.95 -13.59 -30.48
C GLU A 506 14.14 -14.16 -29.07
N ARG A 507 14.25 -15.48 -28.98
CA ARG A 507 14.39 -16.19 -27.71
C ARG A 507 15.81 -16.03 -27.16
N GLY A 508 15.97 -15.15 -26.17
CA GLY A 508 17.21 -15.00 -25.40
C GLY A 508 17.93 -13.65 -25.54
N GLN A 509 17.21 -12.55 -25.78
CA GLN A 509 17.72 -11.18 -25.61
C GLN A 509 17.16 -10.54 -24.34
#